data_AF-A0A2E3A923-F1
#
_entry.id   AF-A0A2E3A923-F1
#
_cell.length_a   1.000
_cell.length_b   1.000
_cell.length_c   1.000
_cell.angle_alpha   90.00
_cell.angle_beta   90.00
_cell.angle_gamma   90.00
#
_symmetry.space_group_name_H-M   'P 1'
#
loop_
_entity.id
_entity.type
_entity.pdbx_description
1 polymer ?
#
loop_
_entity_poly.entity_id
_entity_poly.type
_entity_poly.pdbx_seq_one_letter_code
_entity_poly.pdbx_strand_id
1 'polypeptide(L)'
;RGHWSDPSGYHFEGPLPHEVESLDEQLLGVRRRNGIEFDAGLPGFHCYGIDLSLAARERGHKSYALDCYAWHKFKDSEGRLVERRERSSKIKRRWGEEFMREFGPSADYVEKKWQKYLPFQTTSWAWGAD
;
A
#
# COMPACT_ATOMS: atom_id res chain seq x y z
N ARG A 1 -1.01 10.60 -2.75
CA ARG A 1 -0.33 11.59 -1.86
C ARG A 1 0.88 10.89 -1.26
N GLY A 2 2.00 11.59 -1.13
CA GLY A 2 3.22 11.04 -0.53
C GLY A 2 4.48 11.74 -1.03
N HIS A 3 5.61 11.38 -0.44
CA HIS A 3 6.93 11.88 -0.83
C HIS A 3 7.90 10.69 -0.89
N TRP A 4 8.32 10.30 -2.09
CA TRP A 4 9.19 9.14 -2.28
C TRP A 4 10.08 9.28 -3.51
N SER A 5 11.03 8.37 -3.65
CA SER A 5 11.68 8.10 -4.92
C SER A 5 11.60 6.61 -5.21
N ASP A 6 11.53 6.25 -6.47
CA ASP A 6 11.54 4.86 -6.92
C ASP A 6 12.31 4.74 -8.25
N PRO A 7 12.45 3.54 -8.84
CA PRO A 7 13.16 3.37 -10.11
C PRO A 7 12.58 4.11 -11.32
N SER A 8 11.46 4.82 -11.14
CA SER A 8 10.82 5.70 -12.14
C SER A 8 11.11 7.18 -11.87
N GLY A 9 11.69 7.55 -10.73
CA GLY A 9 12.12 8.92 -10.43
C GLY A 9 11.78 9.41 -9.02
N TYR A 10 11.85 10.73 -8.86
CA TYR A 10 11.44 11.45 -7.66
C TYR A 10 9.95 11.83 -7.73
N HIS A 11 9.24 11.67 -6.63
CA HIS A 11 7.80 11.89 -6.54
C HIS A 11 7.46 12.71 -5.29
N PHE A 12 6.71 13.79 -5.49
CA PHE A 12 6.11 14.59 -4.42
C PHE A 12 4.66 14.90 -4.78
N GLU A 13 3.73 14.31 -4.04
CA GLU A 13 2.30 14.48 -4.21
C GLU A 13 1.68 15.16 -2.99
N GLY A 14 1.83 16.49 -2.93
CA GLY A 14 1.30 17.35 -1.88
C GLY A 14 -0.18 17.72 -2.05
N PRO A 15 -0.76 18.49 -1.09
CA PRO A 15 -0.10 18.97 0.12
C PRO A 15 0.19 17.82 1.10
N LEU A 16 1.17 18.00 1.99
CA LEU A 16 1.47 17.06 3.08
C LEU A 16 1.61 17.85 4.41
N PRO A 17 1.09 17.35 5.55
CA PRO A 17 0.33 16.11 5.67
C PRO A 17 -1.07 16.21 5.04
N HIS A 18 -1.61 15.08 4.56
CA HIS A 18 -2.94 15.01 3.97
C HIS A 18 -3.70 13.81 4.50
N GLU A 19 -4.97 14.00 4.87
CA GLU A 19 -5.85 12.89 5.21
C GLU A 19 -6.09 12.04 3.97
N VAL A 20 -5.97 10.72 4.10
CA VAL A 20 -6.16 9.76 3.00
C VAL A 20 -7.05 8.62 3.47
N GLU A 21 -7.77 8.00 2.54
CA GLU A 21 -8.61 6.84 2.85
C GLU A 21 -7.79 5.57 3.09
N SER A 22 -6.67 5.43 2.38
CA SER A 22 -5.76 4.30 2.48
C SER A 22 -4.30 4.71 2.32
N LEU A 23 -3.39 3.87 2.83
CA LEU A 23 -1.95 4.02 2.71
C LEU A 23 -1.34 2.81 2.02
N ASP A 24 -0.26 3.03 1.26
CA ASP A 24 0.59 1.96 0.71
C ASP A 24 1.42 1.28 1.81
N GLU A 25 1.79 0.02 1.57
CA GLU A 25 2.52 -0.83 2.49
C GLU A 25 3.96 -0.37 2.82
N GLN A 26 4.57 0.50 2.02
CA GLN A 26 6.01 0.79 2.08
C GLN A 26 6.51 1.27 3.46
N LEU A 27 5.84 2.26 4.06
CA LEU A 27 6.26 2.88 5.31
C LEU A 27 5.03 3.35 6.08
N LEU A 28 4.71 2.63 7.15
CA LEU A 28 3.53 2.87 7.98
C LEU A 28 3.93 3.17 9.42
N GLY A 29 3.20 4.09 10.05
CA GLY A 29 3.35 4.42 11.46
C GLY A 29 2.01 4.30 12.18
N VAL A 30 1.97 3.51 13.26
CA VAL A 30 0.78 3.33 14.09
C VAL A 30 1.11 3.66 15.53
N ARG A 31 0.24 4.44 16.19
CA ARG A 31 0.38 4.70 17.63
C ARG A 31 -0.13 3.49 18.39
N ARG A 32 0.76 2.78 19.11
CA ARG A 32 0.42 1.56 19.89
C ARG A 32 -0.82 1.71 20.77
N ARG A 33 -0.99 2.87 21.42
CA ARG A 33 -2.14 3.16 22.29
C ARG A 33 -3.51 3.15 21.58
N ASN A 34 -3.53 3.27 20.25
CA ASN A 34 -4.77 3.22 19.46
C ASN A 34 -5.23 1.77 19.20
N GLY A 35 -4.40 0.78 19.56
CA GLY A 35 -4.72 -0.65 19.46
C GLY A 35 -4.95 -1.16 18.04
N ILE A 36 -4.58 -0.40 17.00
CA ILE A 36 -4.66 -0.85 15.60
C ILE A 36 -3.53 -1.86 15.37
N GLU A 37 -3.91 -3.06 14.94
CA GLU A 37 -3.00 -4.19 14.74
C GLU A 37 -3.18 -4.75 13.33
N PHE A 38 -2.15 -5.42 12.82
CA PHE A 38 -2.24 -6.16 11.56
C PHE A 38 -3.19 -7.35 11.74
N ASP A 39 -4.03 -7.59 10.74
CA ASP A 39 -4.92 -8.74 10.74
C ASP A 39 -4.14 -10.03 10.43
N ALA A 40 -4.07 -10.93 11.40
CA ALA A 40 -3.42 -12.24 11.24
C ALA A 40 -4.15 -13.17 10.25
N GLY A 41 -5.40 -12.87 9.91
CA GLY A 41 -6.19 -13.59 8.91
C GLY A 41 -5.97 -13.11 7.47
N LEU A 42 -5.30 -11.97 7.26
CA LEU A 42 -4.99 -11.46 5.92
C LEU A 42 -3.95 -12.38 5.25
N PRO A 43 -4.27 -13.03 4.11
CA PRO A 43 -3.32 -13.90 3.44
C PRO A 43 -2.19 -13.09 2.79
N GLY A 44 -0.96 -13.62 2.85
CA GLY A 44 0.18 -13.04 2.15
C GLY A 44 0.72 -11.75 2.78
N PHE A 45 1.29 -10.88 1.95
CA PHE A 45 1.95 -9.62 2.37
C PHE A 45 1.46 -8.42 1.55
N HIS A 46 0.27 -8.51 0.95
CA HIS A 46 -0.35 -7.44 0.18
C HIS A 46 -1.57 -6.88 0.91
N CYS A 47 -1.97 -5.66 0.55
CA CYS A 47 -3.19 -4.99 1.00
C CYS A 47 -3.29 -4.71 2.51
N TYR A 48 -2.21 -4.90 3.28
CA TYR A 48 -2.25 -4.60 4.71
C TYR A 48 -2.24 -3.10 5.02
N GLY A 49 -1.75 -2.26 4.09
CA GLY A 49 -1.79 -0.81 4.27
C GLY A 49 -3.22 -0.29 4.27
N ILE A 50 -4.03 -0.77 3.32
CA ILE A 50 -5.45 -0.43 3.27
C ILE A 50 -6.26 -1.10 4.38
N ASP A 51 -5.97 -2.36 4.73
CA ASP A 51 -6.62 -3.03 5.85
C ASP A 51 -6.43 -2.26 7.16
N LEU A 52 -5.20 -1.81 7.44
CA LEU A 52 -4.90 -0.98 8.61
C LEU A 52 -5.63 0.36 8.58
N SER A 53 -5.68 1.05 7.42
CA SER A 53 -6.38 2.32 7.29
C SER A 53 -7.88 2.20 7.53
N LEU A 54 -8.50 1.14 7.03
CA LEU A 54 -9.93 0.88 7.23
C LEU A 54 -10.22 0.38 8.66
N ALA A 55 -9.33 -0.41 9.26
CA ALA A 55 -9.41 -0.78 10.68
C ALA A 55 -9.30 0.44 11.61
N ALA A 56 -8.44 1.40 11.26
CA ALA A 56 -8.35 2.67 11.97
C ALA A 56 -9.65 3.48 11.82
N ARG A 57 -10.21 3.56 10.61
CA ARG A 57 -11.49 4.23 10.32
C ARG A 57 -12.65 3.64 11.13
N GLU A 58 -12.76 2.32 11.19
CA GLU A 58 -13.78 1.60 11.98
C GLU A 58 -13.79 2.04 13.45
N ARG A 59 -12.61 2.38 13.98
CA ARG A 59 -12.40 2.81 15.38
C ARG A 59 -12.41 4.34 15.54
N GLY A 60 -12.85 5.08 14.53
CA GLY A 60 -12.95 6.54 14.56
C GLY A 60 -11.61 7.27 14.44
N HIS A 61 -10.56 6.59 13.97
CA HIS A 61 -9.27 7.20 13.65
C HIS A 61 -9.17 7.57 12.16
N LYS A 62 -8.20 8.43 11.85
CA LYS A 62 -7.92 8.93 10.50
C LYS A 62 -6.53 8.49 10.06
N SER A 63 -6.36 8.28 8.76
CA SER A 63 -5.06 7.99 8.15
C SER A 63 -4.51 9.24 7.46
N TYR A 64 -3.20 9.47 7.57
CA TYR A 64 -2.54 10.63 6.97
C TYR A 64 -1.30 10.20 6.20
N ALA A 65 -1.16 10.67 4.96
CA ALA A 65 0.11 10.69 4.26
C ALA A 65 0.95 11.85 4.82
N LEU A 66 2.18 11.56 5.23
CA LEU A 66 3.10 12.53 5.82
C LEU A 66 4.22 12.89 4.84
N ASP A 67 4.87 14.03 5.07
CA ASP A 67 6.13 14.34 4.41
C ASP A 67 7.26 13.53 5.06
N CYS A 68 7.36 12.26 4.65
CA CYS A 68 8.37 11.33 5.09
C CYS A 68 9.03 10.70 3.87
N TYR A 69 10.04 11.38 3.34
CA TYR A 69 10.80 10.91 2.18
C TYR A 69 11.28 9.47 2.36
N ALA A 70 10.92 8.60 1.41
CA ALA A 70 11.36 7.21 1.40
C ALA A 70 11.86 6.77 0.02
N TRP A 71 12.89 5.92 -0.01
CA TRP A 71 13.36 5.29 -1.24
C TRP A 71 12.69 3.93 -1.43
N HIS A 72 11.76 3.81 -2.37
CA HIS A 72 11.03 2.59 -2.66
C HIS A 72 11.80 1.75 -3.70
N LYS A 73 11.95 0.45 -3.45
CA LYS A 73 12.58 -0.51 -4.39
C LYS A 73 14.04 -0.17 -4.71
N PHE A 74 14.79 0.32 -3.71
CA PHE A 74 16.21 0.69 -3.85
C PHE A 74 17.11 -0.48 -4.28
N LYS A 75 16.85 -1.70 -3.77
CA LYS A 75 17.63 -2.90 -4.06
C LYS A 75 16.78 -4.09 -4.50
N ASP A 76 17.36 -4.96 -5.32
CA ASP A 76 16.78 -6.27 -5.67
C ASP A 76 17.00 -7.32 -4.56
N SER A 77 16.54 -8.55 -4.78
CA SER A 77 16.70 -9.66 -3.84
C SER A 77 18.15 -10.04 -3.58
N GLU A 78 19.06 -9.69 -4.50
CA GLU A 78 20.49 -9.93 -4.40
C GLU A 78 21.24 -8.71 -3.82
N GLY A 79 20.52 -7.66 -3.40
CA GLY A 79 21.08 -6.46 -2.78
C GLY A 79 21.69 -5.46 -3.77
N ARG A 80 21.49 -5.63 -5.07
CA ARG A 80 22.02 -4.76 -6.12
C ARG A 80 21.08 -3.58 -6.34
N LEU A 81 21.66 -2.43 -6.67
CA LEU A 81 20.91 -1.20 -6.90
C LEU A 81 19.97 -1.33 -8.09
N VAL A 82 18.70 -0.97 -7.89
CA VAL A 82 17.71 -0.89 -8.96
C VAL A 82 17.64 0.55 -9.47
N GLU A 83 18.54 0.88 -10.39
CA GLU A 83 18.70 2.25 -10.91
C GLU A 83 17.54 2.71 -11.80
N ARG A 84 16.85 1.76 -12.45
CA ARG A 84 15.78 2.03 -13.42
C ARG A 84 14.70 0.97 -13.35
N ARG A 85 13.46 1.34 -13.68
CA ARG A 85 12.31 0.42 -13.67
C ARG A 85 12.54 -0.84 -14.50
N GLU A 86 13.27 -0.76 -15.61
CA GLU A 86 13.59 -1.90 -16.49
C GLU A 86 14.52 -2.92 -15.85
N ARG A 87 15.12 -2.60 -14.70
CA ARG A 87 15.92 -3.56 -13.91
C ARG A 87 15.14 -4.16 -12.74
N SER A 88 13.94 -3.66 -12.43
CA SER A 88 13.13 -4.20 -11.34
C SER A 88 12.32 -5.40 -11.79
N SER A 89 12.67 -6.60 -11.30
CA SER A 89 11.88 -7.82 -11.49
C SER A 89 10.44 -7.66 -10.97
N LYS A 90 10.29 -7.00 -9.81
CA LYS A 90 8.98 -6.69 -9.21
C LYS A 90 8.11 -5.80 -10.10
N ILE A 91 8.67 -4.76 -10.72
CA ILE A 91 7.90 -3.90 -11.64
C ILE A 91 7.53 -4.66 -12.91
N LYS A 92 8.45 -5.44 -13.48
CA LYS A 92 8.20 -6.23 -14.70
C LYS A 92 7.11 -7.27 -14.52
N ARG A 93 7.04 -7.91 -13.35
CA ARG A 93 6.10 -8.97 -13.04
C ARG A 93 4.74 -8.47 -12.54
N ARG A 94 4.62 -7.16 -12.28
CA ARG A 94 3.38 -6.56 -11.79
C ARG A 94 2.24 -6.90 -12.76
N TRP A 95 1.11 -7.33 -12.22
CA TRP A 95 -0.08 -7.75 -12.98
C TRP A 95 0.09 -9.02 -13.84
N GLY A 96 1.23 -9.71 -13.77
CA GLY A 96 1.37 -11.04 -14.37
C GLY A 96 0.70 -12.14 -13.54
N GLU A 97 0.54 -13.33 -14.12
CA GLU A 97 -0.13 -14.47 -13.46
C GLU A 97 0.44 -14.82 -12.08
N GLU A 98 1.77 -14.82 -11.96
CA GLU A 98 2.44 -15.12 -10.69
C GLU A 98 2.16 -14.05 -9.63
N PHE A 99 2.18 -12.78 -10.02
CA PHE A 99 1.82 -11.68 -9.12
C PHE A 99 0.34 -11.76 -8.72
N MET A 100 -0.56 -12.02 -9.66
CA MET A 100 -2.00 -12.11 -9.37
C MET A 100 -2.33 -13.30 -8.47
N ARG A 101 -1.59 -14.41 -8.58
CA ARG A 101 -1.68 -15.53 -7.64
C ARG A 101 -1.27 -15.16 -6.22
N GLU A 102 -0.30 -14.27 -6.04
CA GLU A 102 0.15 -13.79 -4.73
C GLU A 102 -0.77 -12.68 -4.18
N PHE A 103 -1.18 -11.74 -5.03
CA PHE A 103 -1.98 -10.56 -4.67
C PHE A 103 -3.47 -10.86 -4.50
N GLY A 104 -4.04 -11.69 -5.38
CA GLY A 104 -5.48 -11.98 -5.45
C GLY A 104 -6.11 -12.39 -4.12
N PRO A 105 -5.55 -13.37 -3.39
CA PRO A 105 -6.09 -13.77 -2.09
C PRO A 105 -6.21 -12.62 -1.08
N SER A 106 -5.23 -11.71 -1.04
CA SER A 106 -5.26 -10.54 -0.14
C SER A 106 -6.30 -9.52 -0.61
N ALA A 107 -6.38 -9.29 -1.93
CA ALA A 107 -7.34 -8.37 -2.53
C ALA A 107 -8.78 -8.81 -2.29
N ASP A 108 -9.10 -10.09 -2.53
CA ASP A 108 -10.42 -10.68 -2.29
C ASP A 108 -10.79 -10.62 -0.80
N TYR A 109 -9.83 -10.88 0.08
CA TYR A 109 -10.02 -10.81 1.52
C TYR A 109 -10.39 -9.40 1.97
N VAL A 110 -9.62 -8.39 1.55
CA VAL A 110 -9.84 -6.98 1.89
C VAL A 110 -11.16 -6.47 1.31
N GLU A 111 -11.47 -6.80 0.06
CA GLU A 111 -12.74 -6.43 -0.57
C GLU A 111 -13.94 -6.96 0.22
N LYS A 112 -13.91 -8.26 0.55
CA LYS A 112 -14.98 -8.90 1.32
C LYS A 112 -15.10 -8.32 2.74
N LYS A 113 -13.97 -8.15 3.43
CA LYS A 113 -13.94 -7.64 4.81
C LYS A 113 -14.48 -6.22 4.91
N TRP A 114 -14.14 -5.37 3.94
CA TRP A 114 -14.46 -3.95 3.94
C TRP A 114 -15.52 -3.54 2.91
N GLN A 115 -16.37 -4.49 2.49
CA GLN A 115 -17.38 -4.27 1.45
C GLN A 115 -18.27 -3.04 1.71
N LYS A 116 -18.57 -2.75 2.98
CA LYS A 116 -19.38 -1.58 3.40
C LYS A 116 -18.73 -0.22 3.13
N TYR A 117 -17.43 -0.20 2.82
CA TYR A 117 -16.66 0.99 2.50
C TYR A 117 -16.32 1.09 1.01
N LEU A 118 -16.85 0.18 0.17
CA LEU A 118 -16.65 0.26 -1.27
C LEU A 118 -17.43 1.44 -1.88
N PRO A 119 -16.90 2.08 -2.93
CA PRO A 119 -15.50 1.97 -3.37
C PRO A 119 -14.58 2.73 -2.39
N PHE A 120 -13.35 2.24 -2.20
CA PHE A 120 -12.33 2.96 -1.44
C PHE A 120 -11.14 3.34 -2.31
N GLN A 121 -10.58 4.53 -2.09
CA GLN A 121 -9.47 5.07 -2.87
C GLN A 121 -8.20 4.25 -2.65
N THR A 122 -7.56 3.81 -3.74
CA THR A 122 -6.21 3.22 -3.69
C THR A 122 -5.34 3.78 -4.82
N THR A 123 -4.02 3.56 -4.74
CA THR A 123 -3.05 4.05 -5.72
C THR A 123 -2.91 3.15 -6.94
N SER A 124 -3.42 1.90 -6.90
CA SER A 124 -3.06 0.93 -7.93
C SER A 124 -4.03 -0.21 -8.22
N TRP A 125 -5.14 -0.30 -7.52
CA TRP A 125 -6.18 -1.29 -7.81
C TRP A 125 -7.56 -0.68 -7.60
N ALA A 126 -8.49 -1.02 -8.50
CA ALA A 126 -9.85 -0.53 -8.44
C ALA A 126 -10.75 -1.60 -7.80
N TRP A 127 -11.28 -1.30 -6.61
CA TRP A 127 -12.29 -2.11 -5.95
C TRP A 127 -13.65 -1.43 -6.09
N GLY A 128 -14.64 -2.15 -6.64
CA GLY A 128 -16.00 -1.64 -6.80
C GLY A 128 -16.14 -0.42 -7.72
N ALA A 129 -15.20 -0.20 -8.64
CA ALA A 129 -15.35 0.75 -9.74
C ALA A 129 -15.76 -0.05 -10.99
N ASP A 130 -17.00 0.15 -11.43
CA ASP A 130 -17.47 -0.25 -12.77
C ASP A 130 -16.85 0.65 -13.85
#